data_AF-A0A2T7LQ13-F1
#
_entry.id   AF-A0A2T7LQ13-F1
#
_cell.length_a   1.000
_cell.length_b   1.000
_cell.length_c   1.000
_cell.angle_alpha   90.00
_cell.angle_beta   90.00
_cell.angle_gamma   90.00
#
_symmetry.space_group_name_H-M   'P 1'
#
loop_
_entity.id
_entity.type
_entity.pdbx_description
1 polymer ?
#
loop_
_entity_poly.entity_id
_entity_poly.type
_entity_poly.pdbx_seq_one_letter_code
_entity_poly.pdbx_strand_id
1 'polypeptide(L)'
;MARTATRPTVHRSEHTLTVTAPAEDLYALVADVRRWPAVFEPTVHVCHLAREGRTERFEIWAEVNGEVAHWRSHRVLDPRRLYVSFRQEHSRPPVTSMSGGWLFRRPAGGGTEIVLRHRFTVADDDPAAVARVEEALDRNSARELGALAALTGTGHAVDDLVFSFTDTIPLRGSGGALGAYTFVERAERWADLLPHVARVDLTEPEPGVQWLEMDTVTADGSTHTTRSARICRAPEWIAYKQQRTPRLLSGHSGEWTFAQTSDGPVATARHTVAIDPSGITEVLGPEATTSDARAYLRDALGRNSLATLRHAAEADQRV
;
A
#
# COMPACT_ATOMS: atom_id res chain seq x y z
N MET A 1 -1.75 49.52 7.20
CA MET A 1 -2.69 48.73 8.02
C MET A 1 -2.18 47.31 8.08
N ALA A 2 -1.70 46.86 9.24
CA ALA A 2 -1.30 45.47 9.43
C ALA A 2 -2.56 44.60 9.41
N ARG A 3 -2.68 43.69 8.42
CA ARG A 3 -3.68 42.62 8.44
C ARG A 3 -3.43 41.81 9.71
N THR A 4 -4.28 41.94 10.71
CA THR A 4 -4.34 41.00 11.82
C THR A 4 -4.57 39.63 11.21
N ALA A 5 -3.55 38.77 11.19
CA ALA A 5 -3.70 37.42 10.69
C ALA A 5 -4.65 36.68 11.63
N THR A 6 -5.90 36.51 11.22
CA THR A 6 -6.88 35.67 11.91
C THR A 6 -6.26 34.28 12.06
N ARG A 7 -6.23 33.75 13.29
CA ARG A 7 -5.75 32.39 13.51
C ARG A 7 -6.64 31.44 12.69
N PRO A 8 -6.06 30.47 11.96
CA PRO A 8 -6.86 29.54 11.18
C PRO A 8 -7.78 28.71 12.10
N THR A 9 -9.03 28.51 11.67
CA THR A 9 -10.00 27.64 12.35
C THR A 9 -9.52 26.20 12.27
N VAL A 10 -9.47 25.53 13.42
CA VAL A 10 -9.05 24.12 13.51
C VAL A 10 -10.28 23.23 13.60
N HIS A 11 -10.51 22.47 12.55
CA HIS A 11 -11.55 21.45 12.47
C HIS A 11 -11.06 20.15 13.09
N ARG A 12 -12.00 19.35 13.63
CA ARG A 12 -11.69 18.11 14.35
C ARG A 12 -12.66 17.02 13.95
N SER A 13 -12.13 15.82 13.75
CA SER A 13 -12.93 14.62 13.51
C SER A 13 -12.40 13.48 14.38
N GLU A 14 -13.30 12.62 14.84
CA GLU A 14 -12.99 11.45 15.64
C GLU A 14 -13.85 10.27 15.16
N HIS A 15 -13.19 9.15 14.89
CA HIS A 15 -13.80 7.89 14.48
C HIS A 15 -13.40 6.81 15.47
N THR A 16 -14.38 6.00 15.86
CA THR A 16 -14.20 4.99 16.88
C THR A 16 -14.82 3.67 16.45
N LEU A 17 -14.13 2.56 16.71
CA LEU A 17 -14.64 1.21 16.51
C LEU A 17 -14.14 0.30 17.64
N THR A 18 -15.04 -0.48 18.23
CA THR A 18 -14.69 -1.46 19.26
C THR A 18 -14.59 -2.84 18.63
N VAL A 19 -13.50 -3.54 18.92
CA VAL A 19 -13.21 -4.90 18.44
C VAL A 19 -12.81 -5.80 19.61
N THR A 20 -12.85 -7.12 19.41
CA THR A 20 -12.44 -8.10 20.43
C THR A 20 -10.93 -8.36 20.45
N ALA A 21 -10.20 -7.87 19.45
CA ALA A 21 -8.78 -8.11 19.29
C ALA A 21 -7.91 -7.40 20.36
N PRO A 22 -6.73 -7.96 20.69
CA PRO A 22 -5.77 -7.31 21.59
C PRO A 22 -5.31 -5.95 21.06
N ALA A 23 -5.18 -4.97 21.96
CA ALA A 23 -4.82 -3.60 21.62
C ALA A 23 -3.39 -3.50 21.05
N GLU A 24 -2.51 -4.40 21.48
CA GLU A 24 -1.14 -4.55 21.01
C GLU A 24 -1.06 -4.95 19.55
N ASP A 25 -1.90 -5.87 19.09
CA ASP A 25 -1.90 -6.36 17.71
C ASP A 25 -2.39 -5.26 16.75
N LEU A 26 -3.44 -4.55 17.14
CA LEU A 26 -3.97 -3.39 16.41
C LEU A 26 -2.94 -2.25 16.36
N TYR A 27 -2.28 -1.98 17.49
CA TYR A 27 -1.19 -1.02 17.55
C TYR A 27 -0.04 -1.41 16.63
N ALA A 28 0.38 -2.68 16.64
CA ALA A 28 1.48 -3.16 15.82
C ALA A 28 1.19 -3.00 14.31
N LEU A 29 -0.04 -3.27 13.88
CA LEU A 29 -0.50 -3.04 12.51
C LEU A 29 -0.42 -1.57 12.08
N VAL A 30 -0.90 -0.66 12.92
CA VAL A 30 -0.83 0.78 12.64
C VAL A 30 0.63 1.29 12.74
N ALA A 31 1.42 0.75 13.65
CA ALA A 31 2.82 1.11 13.81
C ALA A 31 3.68 0.68 12.60
N ASP A 32 3.39 -0.45 11.96
CA ASP A 32 4.18 -0.96 10.82
C ASP A 32 3.62 -0.52 9.47
N VAL A 33 4.00 0.70 9.04
CA VAL A 33 3.56 1.29 7.75
C VAL A 33 3.96 0.49 6.52
N ARG A 34 4.93 -0.43 6.62
CA ARG A 34 5.35 -1.29 5.51
C ARG A 34 4.25 -2.28 5.11
N ARG A 35 3.33 -2.58 6.02
CA ARG A 35 2.18 -3.49 5.79
C ARG A 35 0.96 -2.75 5.24
N TRP A 36 0.90 -1.43 5.40
CA TRP A 36 -0.28 -0.63 5.04
C TRP A 36 -0.73 -0.78 3.59
N PRO A 37 0.17 -0.87 2.58
CA PRO A 37 -0.26 -1.10 1.21
C PRO A 37 -1.07 -2.38 0.99
N ALA A 38 -0.89 -3.42 1.82
CA ALA A 38 -1.71 -4.63 1.77
C ALA A 38 -2.91 -4.60 2.73
N VAL A 39 -2.84 -3.84 3.83
CA VAL A 39 -3.88 -3.83 4.87
C VAL A 39 -4.93 -2.73 4.66
N PHE A 40 -4.50 -1.51 4.34
CA PHE A 40 -5.39 -0.36 4.17
C PHE A 40 -5.67 -0.14 2.69
N GLU A 41 -6.90 -0.44 2.27
CA GLU A 41 -7.38 -0.28 0.88
C GLU A 41 -6.92 1.05 0.23
N PRO A 42 -7.02 2.22 0.88
CA PRO A 42 -6.59 3.48 0.26
C PRO A 42 -5.07 3.59 0.06
N THR A 43 -4.25 2.99 0.94
CA THR A 43 -2.78 3.15 0.85
C THR A 43 -2.23 2.36 -0.33
N VAL A 44 -1.60 3.04 -1.30
CA VAL A 44 -0.95 2.43 -2.47
C VAL A 44 0.50 2.08 -2.17
N HIS A 45 1.24 3.00 -1.54
CA HIS A 45 2.66 2.79 -1.23
C HIS A 45 3.12 3.67 -0.05
N VAL A 46 4.14 3.21 0.67
CA VAL A 46 4.84 3.97 1.70
C VAL A 46 6.35 3.84 1.49
N CYS A 47 7.04 4.97 1.38
CA CYS A 47 8.49 5.06 1.25
C CYS A 47 9.07 5.71 2.52
N HIS A 48 9.84 4.96 3.30
CA HIS A 48 10.50 5.50 4.49
C HIS A 48 11.60 6.50 4.11
N LEU A 49 11.60 7.66 4.77
CA LEU A 49 12.63 8.69 4.61
C LEU A 49 13.64 8.65 5.77
N ALA A 50 13.15 8.44 6.99
CA ALA A 50 13.98 8.31 8.18
C ALA A 50 13.25 7.56 9.29
N ARG A 51 14.00 6.88 10.16
CA ARG A 51 13.48 6.28 11.40
C ARG A 51 14.53 6.34 12.49
N GLU A 52 14.17 6.95 13.61
CA GLU A 52 15.04 7.16 14.77
C GLU A 52 14.27 6.84 16.04
N GLY A 53 14.56 5.67 16.63
CA GLY A 53 13.88 5.19 17.83
C GLY A 53 12.36 5.09 17.64
N ARG A 54 11.62 6.04 18.26
CA ARG A 54 10.15 6.11 18.24
C ARG A 54 9.60 7.09 17.21
N THR A 55 10.47 7.76 16.47
CA THR A 55 10.10 8.77 15.50
C THR A 55 10.39 8.26 14.10
N GLU A 56 9.50 8.56 13.17
CA GLU A 56 9.72 8.21 11.76
C GLU A 56 9.12 9.26 10.83
N ARG A 57 9.70 9.31 9.63
CA ARG A 57 9.26 10.13 8.51
C ARG A 57 9.14 9.24 7.29
N PHE A 58 8.04 9.37 6.58
CA PHE A 58 7.81 8.64 5.32
C PHE A 58 6.99 9.48 4.35
N GLU A 59 7.11 9.14 3.08
CA GLU A 59 6.18 9.56 2.04
C GLU A 59 5.15 8.46 1.82
N ILE A 60 3.89 8.85 1.62
CA ILE A 60 2.77 7.93 1.40
C ILE A 60 1.98 8.36 0.18
N TRP A 61 1.56 7.38 -0.61
CA TRP A 61 0.64 7.51 -1.73
C TRP A 61 -0.64 6.77 -1.37
N ALA A 62 -1.77 7.44 -1.51
CA ALA A 62 -3.07 6.86 -1.22
C ALA A 62 -4.13 7.31 -2.21
N GLU A 63 -5.09 6.44 -2.49
CA GLU A 63 -6.27 6.76 -3.27
C GLU A 63 -7.22 7.62 -2.42
N VAL A 64 -7.48 8.84 -2.88
CA VAL A 64 -8.40 9.80 -2.26
C VAL A 64 -9.35 10.28 -3.34
N ASN A 65 -10.64 10.00 -3.19
CA ASN A 65 -11.68 10.37 -4.16
C ASN A 65 -11.42 9.86 -5.60
N GLY A 66 -10.80 8.69 -5.75
CA GLY A 66 -10.53 8.06 -7.05
C GLY A 66 -9.24 8.52 -7.73
N GLU A 67 -8.50 9.44 -7.11
CA GLU A 67 -7.19 9.90 -7.57
C GLU A 67 -6.11 9.49 -6.56
N VAL A 68 -4.87 9.31 -7.03
CA VAL A 68 -3.74 9.04 -6.12
C VAL A 68 -3.17 10.37 -5.65
N ALA A 69 -3.32 10.65 -4.36
CA ALA A 69 -2.66 11.75 -3.69
C ALA A 69 -1.40 11.26 -2.95
N HIS A 70 -0.43 12.15 -2.72
CA HIS A 70 0.73 11.84 -1.92
C HIS A 70 1.14 12.98 -1.00
N TRP A 71 1.73 12.61 0.14
CA TRP A 71 2.23 13.56 1.14
C TRP A 71 3.34 12.94 1.99
N ARG A 72 4.07 13.80 2.70
CA ARG A 72 5.05 13.39 3.72
C ARG A 72 4.40 13.42 5.09
N SER A 73 4.63 12.38 5.88
CA SER A 73 4.11 12.22 7.23
C SER A 73 5.26 12.06 8.22
N HIS A 74 5.14 12.71 9.37
CA HIS A 74 5.99 12.53 10.53
C HIS A 74 5.17 11.93 11.66
N ARG A 75 5.66 10.84 12.26
CA ARG A 75 4.97 10.12 13.34
C ARG A 75 5.84 9.95 14.57
N VAL A 76 5.17 9.91 15.72
CA VAL A 76 5.77 9.48 17.00
C VAL A 76 4.97 8.31 17.56
N LEU A 77 5.66 7.21 17.81
CA LEU A 77 5.13 5.94 18.26
C LEU A 77 5.31 5.81 19.78
N ASP A 78 4.23 5.57 20.51
CA ASP A 78 4.25 5.27 21.95
C ASP A 78 3.64 3.88 22.22
N PRO A 79 4.45 2.81 22.22
CA PRO A 79 3.94 1.46 22.44
C PRO A 79 3.47 1.22 23.88
N ARG A 80 3.90 2.06 24.85
CA ARG A 80 3.42 1.94 26.24
C ARG A 80 2.01 2.49 26.38
N ARG A 81 1.71 3.60 25.70
CA ARG A 81 0.38 4.22 25.70
C ARG A 81 -0.54 3.67 24.60
N LEU A 82 -0.02 2.81 23.72
CA LEU A 82 -0.67 2.37 22.49
C LEU A 82 -1.22 3.56 21.70
N TYR A 83 -0.32 4.51 21.44
CA TYR A 83 -0.65 5.75 20.77
C TYR A 83 0.33 6.01 19.63
N VAL A 84 -0.17 6.45 18.49
CA VAL A 84 0.63 6.92 17.36
C VAL A 84 0.15 8.31 17.01
N SER A 85 0.99 9.32 17.19
CA SER A 85 0.69 10.65 16.63
C SER A 85 1.21 10.74 15.19
N PHE A 86 0.51 11.49 14.35
CA PHE A 86 0.96 11.79 13.00
C PHE A 86 0.70 13.26 12.64
N ARG A 87 1.51 13.78 11.73
CA ARG A 87 1.35 15.11 11.13
C ARG A 87 1.85 15.07 9.69
N GLN A 88 1.07 15.62 8.77
CA GLN A 88 1.55 15.90 7.42
C GLN A 88 2.56 17.05 7.45
N GLU A 89 3.75 16.84 6.89
CA GLU A 89 4.80 17.87 6.84
C GLU A 89 4.44 18.98 5.85
N HIS A 90 3.76 18.62 4.75
CA HIS A 90 3.30 19.52 3.73
C HIS A 90 1.87 19.15 3.36
N SER A 91 0.97 20.12 3.41
CA SER A 91 -0.38 19.99 2.89
C SER A 91 -0.51 20.76 1.57
N ARG A 92 -1.39 20.30 0.68
CA ARG A 92 -1.71 21.00 -0.56
C ARG A 92 -3.08 21.69 -0.39
N PRO A 93 -3.26 22.92 -0.89
CA PRO A 93 -4.58 23.56 -0.90
C PRO A 93 -5.66 22.60 -1.44
N PRO A 94 -6.86 22.59 -0.84
CA PRO A 94 -7.34 23.56 0.15
C PRO A 94 -6.92 23.25 1.60
N VAL A 95 -6.32 22.09 1.88
CA VAL A 95 -5.85 21.73 3.24
C VAL A 95 -4.54 22.47 3.53
N THR A 96 -4.49 23.20 4.64
CA THR A 96 -3.30 23.95 5.06
C THR A 96 -2.56 23.30 6.22
N SER A 97 -3.21 22.39 6.96
CA SER A 97 -2.55 21.48 7.89
C SER A 97 -3.39 20.23 8.10
N MET A 98 -2.73 19.10 8.37
CA MET A 98 -3.38 17.84 8.74
C MET A 98 -2.52 17.13 9.79
N SER A 99 -3.14 16.74 10.90
CA SER A 99 -2.50 15.99 11.98
C SER A 99 -3.52 15.13 12.70
N GLY A 100 -3.06 14.20 13.51
CA GLY A 100 -3.95 13.31 14.19
C GLY A 100 -3.26 12.33 15.11
N GLY A 101 -4.02 11.31 15.49
CA GLY A 101 -3.42 10.16 16.14
C GLY A 101 -4.37 9.00 16.29
N TRP A 102 -3.74 7.82 16.37
CA TRP A 102 -4.36 6.55 16.68
C TRP A 102 -4.19 6.25 18.16
N LEU A 103 -5.25 5.83 18.83
CA LEU A 103 -5.22 5.41 20.21
C LEU A 103 -6.00 4.10 20.37
N PHE A 104 -5.41 3.14 21.06
CA PHE A 104 -6.04 1.84 21.33
C PHE A 104 -6.33 1.75 22.82
N ARG A 105 -7.59 1.98 23.20
CA ARG A 105 -8.02 1.95 24.61
C ARG A 105 -8.58 0.58 24.97
N ARG A 106 -8.37 0.18 26.23
CA ARG A 106 -8.97 -1.03 26.80
C ARG A 106 -10.14 -0.63 27.69
N PRO A 107 -11.39 -0.65 27.20
CA PRO A 107 -12.55 -0.32 28.03
C PRO A 107 -12.77 -1.40 29.11
N ALA A 108 -13.47 -1.03 30.18
CA ALA A 108 -13.73 -1.95 31.30
C ALA A 108 -14.56 -3.19 30.90
N GLY A 109 -15.34 -3.08 29.82
CA GLY A 109 -16.16 -4.18 29.27
C GLY A 109 -15.39 -5.20 28.42
N GLY A 110 -14.07 -5.07 28.28
CA GLY A 110 -13.23 -5.94 27.45
C GLY A 110 -13.14 -5.49 25.99
N GLY A 111 -12.26 -6.16 25.24
CA GLY A 111 -11.91 -5.76 23.86
C GLY A 111 -11.02 -4.53 23.80
N THR A 112 -10.95 -3.93 22.61
CA THR A 112 -10.18 -2.72 22.31
C THR A 112 -11.05 -1.72 21.57
N GLU A 113 -11.07 -0.48 22.07
CA GLU A 113 -11.61 0.68 21.37
C GLU A 113 -10.49 1.31 20.53
N ILE A 114 -10.62 1.25 19.21
CA ILE A 114 -9.75 1.93 18.24
C ILE A 114 -10.29 3.35 18.07
N VAL A 115 -9.47 4.35 18.35
CA VAL A 115 -9.83 5.77 18.18
C VAL A 115 -8.87 6.43 17.21
N LEU A 116 -9.39 6.91 16.08
CA LEU A 116 -8.67 7.71 15.11
C LEU A 116 -9.14 9.15 15.17
N ARG A 117 -8.21 10.07 15.43
CA ARG A 117 -8.48 11.50 15.51
C ARG A 117 -7.79 12.25 14.40
N HIS A 118 -8.49 13.22 13.84
CA HIS A 118 -7.96 14.18 12.88
C HIS A 118 -8.12 15.62 13.39
N ARG A 119 -7.16 16.46 13.04
CA ARG A 119 -7.18 17.91 13.19
C ARG A 119 -6.65 18.52 11.91
N PHE A 120 -7.43 19.38 11.29
CA PHE A 120 -7.04 20.01 10.04
C PHE A 120 -7.47 21.47 9.97
N THR A 121 -6.84 22.21 9.08
CA THR A 121 -7.18 23.59 8.75
C THR A 121 -7.34 23.71 7.24
N VAL A 122 -8.23 24.60 6.80
CA VAL A 122 -8.54 24.85 5.38
C VAL A 122 -8.23 26.30 5.04
N ALA A 123 -7.75 26.56 3.83
CA ALA A 123 -7.51 27.91 3.35
C ALA A 123 -8.80 28.74 3.39
N ASP A 124 -8.72 29.94 3.95
CA ASP A 124 -9.83 30.89 4.13
C ASP A 124 -11.05 30.34 4.88
N ASP A 125 -10.92 29.19 5.55
CA ASP A 125 -12.00 28.48 6.21
C ASP A 125 -13.22 28.25 5.31
N ASP A 126 -12.99 28.01 4.00
CA ASP A 126 -14.06 27.78 3.02
C ASP A 126 -14.96 26.60 3.45
N PRO A 127 -16.25 26.85 3.78
CA PRO A 127 -17.15 25.80 4.27
C PRO A 127 -17.31 24.63 3.30
N ALA A 128 -17.26 24.89 1.99
CA ALA A 128 -17.38 23.82 0.99
C ALA A 128 -16.15 22.92 0.97
N ALA A 129 -14.95 23.51 1.09
CA ALA A 129 -13.71 22.74 1.22
C ALA A 129 -13.63 21.98 2.55
N VAL A 130 -14.08 22.58 3.66
CA VAL A 130 -14.18 21.90 4.97
C VAL A 130 -15.06 20.67 4.84
N ALA A 131 -16.28 20.81 4.31
CA ALA A 131 -17.21 19.69 4.14
C ALA A 131 -16.62 18.56 3.28
N ARG A 132 -15.94 18.89 2.18
CA ARG A 132 -15.26 17.87 1.33
C ARG A 132 -14.15 17.12 2.08
N VAL A 133 -13.39 17.81 2.92
CA VAL A 133 -12.33 17.19 3.73
C VAL A 133 -12.92 16.30 4.81
N GLU A 134 -13.98 16.74 5.49
CA GLU A 134 -14.69 15.93 6.50
C GLU A 134 -15.26 14.65 5.88
N GLU A 135 -15.90 14.76 4.72
CA GLU A 135 -16.48 13.61 4.01
C GLU A 135 -15.39 12.61 3.56
N ALA A 136 -14.25 13.11 3.09
CA ALA A 136 -13.11 12.26 2.73
C ALA A 136 -12.50 11.57 3.96
N LEU A 137 -12.35 12.30 5.08
CA LEU A 137 -11.88 11.74 6.34
C LEU A 137 -12.84 10.68 6.89
N ASP A 138 -14.15 10.91 6.80
CA ASP A 138 -15.16 9.97 7.28
C ASP A 138 -15.10 8.64 6.53
N ARG A 139 -15.11 8.69 5.19
CA ARG A 139 -14.96 7.50 4.34
C ARG A 139 -13.65 6.76 4.60
N ASN A 140 -12.52 7.48 4.62
CA ASN A 140 -11.21 6.86 4.77
C ASN A 140 -11.03 6.23 6.15
N SER A 141 -11.43 6.95 7.20
CA SER A 141 -11.33 6.47 8.59
C SER A 141 -12.19 5.23 8.81
N ALA A 142 -13.42 5.20 8.28
CA ALA A 142 -14.28 4.02 8.38
C ALA A 142 -13.67 2.79 7.69
N ARG A 143 -13.05 2.98 6.52
CA ARG A 143 -12.35 1.90 5.77
C ARG A 143 -11.12 1.40 6.52
N GLU A 144 -10.30 2.30 7.07
CA GLU A 144 -9.10 1.92 7.84
C GLU A 144 -9.46 1.17 9.12
N LEU A 145 -10.43 1.66 9.89
CA LEU A 145 -10.92 0.99 11.10
C LEU A 145 -11.54 -0.38 10.76
N GLY A 146 -12.33 -0.44 9.68
CA GLY A 146 -12.92 -1.68 9.18
C GLY A 146 -11.88 -2.71 8.75
N ALA A 147 -10.79 -2.29 8.10
CA ALA A 147 -9.70 -3.18 7.70
C ALA A 147 -8.98 -3.80 8.91
N LEU A 148 -8.72 -3.00 9.96
CA LEU A 148 -8.16 -3.52 11.21
C LEU A 148 -9.09 -4.55 11.86
N ALA A 149 -10.39 -4.23 11.94
CA ALA A 149 -11.39 -5.11 12.53
C ALA A 149 -11.53 -6.42 11.75
N ALA A 150 -11.59 -6.35 10.42
CA ALA A 150 -11.69 -7.52 9.55
C ALA A 150 -10.48 -8.44 9.73
N LEU A 151 -9.26 -7.91 9.69
CA LEU A 151 -8.05 -8.71 9.78
C LEU A 151 -7.91 -9.39 11.16
N THR A 152 -8.14 -8.62 12.23
CA THR A 152 -7.97 -9.11 13.61
C THR A 152 -9.17 -9.93 14.12
N GLY A 153 -10.34 -9.80 13.49
CA GLY A 153 -11.55 -10.56 13.80
C GLY A 153 -11.55 -12.00 13.26
N THR A 154 -10.54 -12.39 12.48
CA THR A 154 -10.45 -13.72 11.85
C THR A 154 -10.09 -14.85 12.82
N GLY A 155 -9.56 -14.51 14.00
CA GLY A 155 -9.04 -15.49 14.97
C GLY A 155 -7.65 -16.03 14.66
N HIS A 156 -7.04 -15.64 13.53
CA HIS A 156 -5.66 -15.97 13.19
C HIS A 156 -4.69 -14.88 13.67
N ALA A 157 -3.44 -15.26 13.92
CA ALA A 157 -2.40 -14.28 14.19
C ALA A 157 -2.17 -13.41 12.95
N VAL A 158 -1.99 -12.10 13.17
CA VAL A 158 -1.77 -11.14 12.07
C VAL A 158 -0.57 -11.53 11.21
N ASP A 159 0.50 -12.04 11.82
CA ASP A 159 1.71 -12.45 11.10
C ASP A 159 1.51 -13.71 10.24
N ASP A 160 0.47 -14.51 10.51
CA ASP A 160 0.08 -15.63 9.65
C ASP A 160 -0.66 -15.14 8.39
N LEU A 161 -1.39 -14.03 8.51
CA LEU A 161 -2.20 -13.48 7.42
C LEU A 161 -1.50 -12.43 6.58
N VAL A 162 -0.61 -11.62 7.19
CA VAL A 162 0.06 -10.50 6.53
C VAL A 162 1.56 -10.71 6.54
N PHE A 163 2.14 -10.87 5.36
CA PHE A 163 3.57 -11.13 5.23
C PHE A 163 4.14 -10.57 3.93
N SER A 164 5.47 -10.55 3.85
CA SER A 164 6.19 -10.11 2.67
C SER A 164 7.30 -11.07 2.32
N PHE A 165 7.65 -11.11 1.04
CA PHE A 165 8.78 -11.88 0.52
C PHE A 165 9.36 -11.17 -0.70
N THR A 166 10.60 -11.51 -1.03
CA THR A 166 11.36 -10.89 -2.11
C THR A 166 12.07 -11.93 -2.95
N ASP A 167 12.09 -11.72 -4.25
CA ASP A 167 12.92 -12.43 -5.22
C ASP A 167 13.89 -11.45 -5.87
N THR A 168 15.17 -11.80 -5.96
CA THR A 168 16.20 -10.95 -6.59
C THR A 168 16.92 -11.72 -7.68
N ILE A 169 17.11 -11.10 -8.85
CA ILE A 169 17.87 -11.68 -9.95
C ILE A 169 18.97 -10.72 -10.43
N PRO A 170 20.10 -11.24 -10.93
CA PRO A 170 21.09 -10.43 -11.63
C PRO A 170 20.54 -9.98 -12.99
N LEU A 171 20.88 -8.76 -13.39
CA LEU A 171 20.55 -8.19 -14.70
C LEU A 171 21.76 -8.36 -15.62
N ARG A 172 21.64 -9.27 -16.59
CA ARG A 172 22.76 -9.66 -17.49
C ARG A 172 22.75 -8.92 -18.82
N GLY A 173 21.63 -8.32 -19.20
CA GLY A 173 21.47 -7.56 -20.44
C GLY A 173 22.24 -6.24 -20.45
N SER A 174 22.46 -5.71 -21.66
CA SER A 174 23.21 -4.48 -21.92
C SER A 174 22.59 -3.24 -21.25
N GLY A 175 21.28 -3.24 -21.00
CA GLY A 175 20.56 -2.12 -20.38
C GLY A 175 20.74 -1.98 -18.87
N GLY A 176 21.30 -2.98 -18.17
CA GLY A 176 21.50 -2.96 -16.73
C GLY A 176 20.23 -2.60 -15.93
N ALA A 177 20.39 -1.91 -14.80
CA ALA A 177 19.28 -1.51 -13.94
C ALA A 177 18.28 -0.56 -14.63
N LEU A 178 18.77 0.38 -15.44
CA LEU A 178 17.92 1.33 -16.16
C LEU A 178 17.02 0.62 -17.19
N GLY A 179 17.57 -0.35 -17.93
CA GLY A 179 16.80 -1.12 -18.91
C GLY A 179 15.73 -1.97 -18.28
N ALA A 180 16.06 -2.61 -17.15
CA ALA A 180 15.07 -3.37 -16.40
C ALA A 180 13.96 -2.45 -15.83
N TYR A 181 14.32 -1.28 -15.30
CA TYR A 181 13.34 -0.27 -14.86
C TYR A 181 12.42 0.12 -16.02
N THR A 182 12.99 0.53 -17.16
CA THR A 182 12.21 0.97 -18.33
C THR A 182 11.32 -0.15 -18.86
N PHE A 183 11.77 -1.39 -18.87
CA PHE A 183 10.95 -2.55 -19.27
C PHE A 183 9.71 -2.70 -18.40
N VAL A 184 9.85 -2.54 -17.07
CA VAL A 184 8.73 -2.70 -16.14
C VAL A 184 7.83 -1.46 -16.11
N GLU A 185 8.40 -0.27 -16.26
CA GLU A 185 7.68 1.00 -16.34
C GLU A 185 6.80 1.05 -17.60
N ARG A 186 7.34 0.63 -18.74
CA ARG A 186 6.65 0.58 -20.05
C ARG A 186 5.71 -0.62 -20.22
N ALA A 187 4.78 -0.76 -19.28
CA ALA A 187 3.86 -1.89 -19.25
C ALA A 187 2.89 -1.93 -20.43
N GLU A 188 2.66 -0.80 -21.12
CA GLU A 188 1.87 -0.76 -22.37
C GLU A 188 2.41 -1.70 -23.45
N ARG A 189 3.71 -2.06 -23.38
CA ARG A 189 4.36 -2.98 -24.31
C ARG A 189 4.30 -4.44 -23.86
N TRP A 190 3.80 -4.74 -22.66
CA TRP A 190 3.88 -6.09 -22.12
C TRP A 190 3.09 -7.12 -22.93
N ALA A 191 2.00 -6.74 -23.60
CA ALA A 191 1.29 -7.65 -24.49
C ALA A 191 2.15 -8.15 -25.66
N ASP A 192 3.12 -7.35 -26.11
CA ASP A 192 4.06 -7.73 -27.18
C ASP A 192 5.30 -8.46 -26.64
N LEU A 193 5.63 -8.27 -25.36
CA LEU A 193 6.91 -8.68 -24.77
C LEU A 193 6.79 -9.87 -23.80
N LEU A 194 5.63 -10.08 -23.19
CA LEU A 194 5.39 -11.10 -22.18
C LEU A 194 4.37 -12.12 -22.71
N PRO A 195 4.78 -13.39 -22.95
CA PRO A 195 3.91 -14.42 -23.52
C PRO A 195 2.64 -14.71 -22.73
N HIS A 196 2.61 -14.37 -21.44
CA HIS A 196 1.48 -14.61 -20.54
C HIS A 196 0.54 -13.41 -20.42
N VAL A 197 0.80 -12.29 -21.13
CA VAL A 197 -0.02 -11.08 -21.10
C VAL A 197 -0.77 -10.96 -22.43
N ALA A 198 -2.09 -11.03 -22.40
CA ALA A 198 -2.93 -10.97 -23.60
C ALA A 198 -3.38 -9.55 -23.95
N ARG A 199 -3.56 -8.69 -22.95
CA ARG A 199 -4.01 -7.30 -23.11
C ARG A 199 -3.41 -6.43 -22.02
N VAL A 200 -3.10 -5.18 -22.38
CA VAL A 200 -2.78 -4.11 -21.44
C VAL A 200 -3.60 -2.87 -21.78
N ASP A 201 -4.10 -2.21 -20.75
CA ASP A 201 -4.58 -0.83 -20.78
C ASP A 201 -3.85 -0.05 -19.68
N LEU A 202 -3.02 0.93 -20.08
CA LEU A 202 -2.19 1.73 -19.19
C LEU A 202 -2.56 3.21 -19.37
N THR A 203 -2.88 3.87 -18.26
CA THR A 203 -3.05 5.34 -18.23
C THR A 203 -2.10 5.95 -17.20
N GLU A 204 -1.62 7.16 -17.50
CA GLU A 204 -0.73 7.92 -16.62
C GLU A 204 -1.26 9.36 -16.48
N PRO A 205 -2.23 9.60 -15.58
CA PRO A 205 -2.83 10.93 -15.42
C PRO A 205 -1.84 11.98 -14.91
N GLU A 206 -0.83 11.56 -14.15
CA GLU A 206 0.27 12.40 -13.70
C GLU A 206 1.59 11.65 -13.87
N PRO A 207 2.72 12.34 -14.14
CA PRO A 207 4.02 11.70 -14.26
C PRO A 207 4.35 10.80 -13.07
N GLY A 208 4.59 9.52 -13.33
CA GLY A 208 4.91 8.50 -12.34
C GLY A 208 3.72 7.94 -11.56
N VAL A 209 2.47 8.31 -11.88
CA VAL A 209 1.26 7.72 -11.32
C VAL A 209 0.50 7.02 -12.43
N GLN A 210 0.46 5.69 -12.37
CA GLN A 210 -0.09 4.87 -13.44
C GLN A 210 -1.25 4.00 -12.97
N TRP A 211 -2.25 3.84 -13.83
CA TRP A 211 -3.27 2.81 -13.69
C TRP A 211 -3.04 1.76 -14.76
N LEU A 212 -2.74 0.53 -14.33
CA LEU A 212 -2.50 -0.61 -15.19
C LEU A 212 -3.64 -1.61 -15.02
N GLU A 213 -4.40 -1.83 -16.09
CA GLU A 213 -5.25 -3.00 -16.24
C GLU A 213 -4.61 -3.97 -17.24
N MET A 214 -4.58 -5.26 -16.91
CA MET A 214 -4.04 -6.27 -17.80
C MET A 214 -4.77 -7.59 -17.69
N ASP A 215 -4.82 -8.31 -18.80
CA ASP A 215 -5.32 -9.68 -18.88
C ASP A 215 -4.13 -10.64 -18.95
N THR A 216 -4.07 -11.56 -18.00
CA THR A 216 -3.04 -12.60 -17.95
C THR A 216 -3.63 -13.97 -18.26
N VAL A 217 -2.94 -14.75 -19.08
CA VAL A 217 -3.33 -16.13 -19.41
C VAL A 217 -2.57 -17.08 -18.49
N THR A 218 -3.29 -17.84 -17.69
CA THR A 218 -2.71 -18.83 -16.78
C THR A 218 -2.42 -20.14 -17.52
N ALA A 219 -1.66 -21.04 -16.88
CA ALA A 219 -1.23 -22.30 -17.51
C ALA A 219 -2.39 -23.23 -17.88
N ASP A 220 -3.56 -23.08 -17.25
CA ASP A 220 -4.80 -23.79 -17.57
C ASP A 220 -5.61 -23.15 -18.72
N GLY A 221 -5.10 -22.08 -19.31
CA GLY A 221 -5.73 -21.34 -20.40
C GLY A 221 -6.81 -20.34 -19.96
N SER A 222 -7.08 -20.19 -18.66
CA SER A 222 -8.02 -19.18 -18.18
C SER A 222 -7.42 -17.77 -18.23
N THR A 223 -8.27 -16.77 -18.44
CA THR A 223 -7.87 -15.36 -18.49
C THR A 223 -8.25 -14.68 -17.19
N HIS A 224 -7.28 -14.00 -16.57
CA HIS A 224 -7.47 -13.22 -15.35
C HIS A 224 -7.18 -11.73 -15.62
N THR A 225 -8.21 -10.90 -15.48
CA THR A 225 -8.08 -9.44 -15.52
C THR A 225 -7.67 -8.91 -14.15
N THR A 226 -6.62 -8.10 -14.12
CA THR A 226 -6.14 -7.42 -12.91
C THR A 226 -6.07 -5.91 -13.16
N ARG A 227 -6.40 -5.11 -12.15
CA ARG A 227 -6.25 -3.65 -12.16
C ARG A 227 -5.38 -3.22 -10.99
N SER A 228 -4.41 -2.35 -11.24
CA SER A 228 -3.47 -1.87 -10.23
C SER A 228 -3.16 -0.38 -10.37
N ALA A 229 -2.99 0.29 -9.23
CA ALA A 229 -2.31 1.58 -9.16
C ALA A 229 -0.81 1.33 -9.07
N ARG A 230 0.01 2.08 -9.81
CA ARG A 230 1.48 2.02 -9.76
C ARG A 230 2.07 3.39 -9.52
N ILE A 231 3.11 3.45 -8.69
CA ILE A 231 3.90 4.63 -8.40
C ILE A 231 5.32 4.38 -8.91
N CYS A 232 5.77 5.17 -9.87
CA CYS A 232 7.05 5.02 -10.54
C CYS A 232 7.99 6.14 -10.09
N ARG A 233 9.10 5.78 -9.43
CA ARG A 233 10.19 6.71 -9.12
C ARG A 233 11.40 6.33 -9.95
N ALA A 234 11.57 7.02 -11.07
CA ALA A 234 12.62 6.72 -12.02
C ALA A 234 14.03 7.09 -11.50
N PRO A 235 15.06 6.27 -11.80
CA PRO A 235 15.02 4.90 -12.33
C PRO A 235 15.06 3.82 -11.24
N GLU A 236 14.63 4.15 -10.02
CA GLU A 236 14.94 3.38 -8.81
C GLU A 236 13.93 2.26 -8.55
N TRP A 237 12.64 2.60 -8.54
CA TRP A 237 11.60 1.65 -8.13
C TRP A 237 10.22 1.94 -8.71
N ILE A 238 9.40 0.89 -8.76
CA ILE A 238 8.00 0.93 -9.15
C ILE A 238 7.21 0.18 -8.07
N ALA A 239 6.42 0.89 -7.29
CA ALA A 239 5.50 0.29 -6.33
C ALA A 239 4.14 0.07 -7.00
N TYR A 240 3.40 -0.96 -6.60
CA TYR A 240 2.04 -1.17 -7.09
C TYR A 240 1.12 -1.73 -6.01
N LYS A 241 -0.18 -1.49 -6.21
CA LYS A 241 -1.25 -2.08 -5.42
C LYS A 241 -2.34 -2.60 -6.34
N GLN A 242 -2.77 -3.84 -6.14
CA GLN A 242 -3.94 -4.38 -6.82
C GLN A 242 -5.21 -3.79 -6.20
N GLN A 243 -6.10 -3.26 -7.04
CA GLN A 243 -7.41 -2.77 -6.61
C GLN A 243 -8.43 -3.90 -6.45
N ARG A 244 -8.25 -4.98 -7.21
CA ARG A 244 -9.03 -6.20 -7.09
C ARG A 244 -8.08 -7.37 -6.93
N THR A 245 -8.26 -8.09 -5.84
CA THR A 245 -7.44 -9.26 -5.50
C THR A 245 -8.16 -10.55 -5.85
N PRO A 246 -7.42 -11.63 -6.18
CA PRO A 246 -7.97 -12.99 -6.25
C PRO A 246 -8.58 -13.41 -4.90
N ARG A 247 -9.48 -14.40 -4.92
CA ARG A 247 -10.27 -14.87 -3.76
C ARG A 247 -9.47 -15.17 -2.49
N LEU A 248 -8.23 -15.65 -2.61
CA LEU A 248 -7.36 -15.99 -1.47
C LEU A 248 -6.77 -14.75 -0.75
N LEU A 249 -6.90 -13.57 -1.33
CA LEU A 249 -6.24 -12.34 -0.88
C LEU A 249 -7.27 -11.28 -0.52
N SER A 250 -7.16 -10.75 0.69
CA SER A 250 -7.84 -9.52 1.11
C SER A 250 -7.07 -8.26 0.70
N GLY A 251 -5.77 -8.39 0.39
CA GLY A 251 -4.94 -7.30 -0.12
C GLY A 251 -3.62 -7.78 -0.72
N HIS A 252 -3.14 -7.08 -1.75
CA HIS A 252 -1.84 -7.34 -2.37
C HIS A 252 -1.23 -6.06 -2.92
N SER A 253 0.03 -5.86 -2.55
CA SER A 253 0.90 -4.81 -3.05
C SER A 253 2.27 -5.39 -3.36
N GLY A 254 3.04 -4.70 -4.17
CA GLY A 254 4.42 -5.07 -4.42
C GLY A 254 5.28 -3.89 -4.82
N GLU A 255 6.55 -4.18 -5.00
CA GLU A 255 7.57 -3.20 -5.35
C GLU A 255 8.65 -3.86 -6.18
N TRP A 256 8.97 -3.23 -7.30
CA TRP A 256 10.11 -3.57 -8.14
C TRP A 256 11.20 -2.55 -7.83
N THR A 257 12.41 -3.00 -7.48
CA THR A 257 13.57 -2.11 -7.30
C THR A 257 14.70 -2.52 -8.23
N PHE A 258 15.44 -1.55 -8.73
CA PHE A 258 16.53 -1.76 -9.67
C PHE A 258 17.78 -1.06 -9.14
N ALA A 259 18.83 -1.81 -8.84
CA ALA A 259 19.98 -1.29 -8.13
C ALA A 259 21.29 -1.77 -8.74
N GLN A 260 22.29 -0.89 -8.74
CA GLN A 260 23.67 -1.27 -8.98
C GLN A 260 24.30 -1.74 -7.66
N THR A 261 24.80 -2.97 -7.63
CA THR A 261 25.55 -3.52 -6.47
C THR A 261 27.02 -3.70 -6.81
N SER A 262 27.83 -4.12 -5.83
CA SER A 262 29.24 -4.51 -6.06
C SER A 262 29.38 -5.67 -7.03
N ASP A 263 28.39 -6.56 -7.09
CA ASP A 263 28.43 -7.79 -7.88
C ASP A 263 27.74 -7.62 -9.25
N GLY A 264 27.23 -6.42 -9.53
CA GLY A 264 26.51 -6.08 -10.76
C GLY A 264 25.11 -5.51 -10.51
N PRO A 265 24.41 -5.11 -11.58
CA PRO A 265 23.03 -4.64 -11.47
C PRO A 265 22.09 -5.80 -11.13
N VAL A 266 21.13 -5.54 -10.24
CA VAL A 266 20.10 -6.50 -9.82
C VAL A 266 18.71 -5.87 -9.91
N ALA A 267 17.71 -6.72 -10.14
CA ALA A 267 16.31 -6.38 -9.96
C ALA A 267 15.71 -7.21 -8.83
N THR A 268 14.92 -6.59 -7.98
CA THR A 268 14.21 -7.24 -6.88
C THR A 268 12.72 -7.01 -7.03
N ALA A 269 11.93 -8.08 -6.92
CA ALA A 269 10.49 -8.03 -6.80
C ALA A 269 10.11 -8.36 -5.36
N ARG A 270 9.44 -7.42 -4.68
CA ARG A 270 8.85 -7.61 -3.35
C ARG A 270 7.36 -7.73 -3.47
N HIS A 271 6.77 -8.66 -2.73
CA HIS A 271 5.34 -8.77 -2.53
C HIS A 271 5.02 -8.56 -1.05
N THR A 272 3.92 -7.87 -0.77
CA THR A 272 3.28 -7.80 0.54
C THR A 272 1.83 -8.16 0.36
N VAL A 273 1.39 -9.21 1.08
CA VAL A 273 0.07 -9.81 0.92
C VAL A 273 -0.68 -9.81 2.25
N ALA A 274 -2.00 -9.72 2.17
CA ALA A 274 -2.94 -10.01 3.25
C ALA A 274 -3.88 -11.13 2.76
N ILE A 275 -3.91 -12.25 3.49
CA ILE A 275 -4.76 -13.40 3.19
C ILE A 275 -6.20 -13.09 3.59
N ASP A 276 -7.17 -13.57 2.80
CA ASP A 276 -8.56 -13.75 3.24
C ASP A 276 -8.73 -15.21 3.72
N PRO A 277 -8.82 -15.46 5.04
CA PRO A 277 -8.95 -16.82 5.56
C PRO A 277 -10.18 -17.57 5.05
N SER A 278 -11.24 -16.84 4.70
CA SER A 278 -12.47 -17.45 4.16
C SER A 278 -12.27 -18.06 2.77
N GLY A 279 -11.25 -17.61 2.03
CA GLY A 279 -10.91 -18.12 0.71
C GLY A 279 -9.97 -19.35 0.73
N ILE A 280 -9.42 -19.73 1.88
CA ILE A 280 -8.40 -20.80 1.96
C ILE A 280 -8.97 -22.13 1.49
N THR A 281 -10.05 -22.59 2.12
CA THR A 281 -10.61 -23.91 1.82
C THR A 281 -11.33 -23.95 0.47
N GLU A 282 -11.84 -22.79 0.03
CA GLU A 282 -12.46 -22.62 -1.29
C GLU A 282 -11.44 -22.77 -2.43
N VAL A 283 -10.25 -22.17 -2.28
CA VAL A 283 -9.24 -22.13 -3.34
C VAL A 283 -8.28 -23.34 -3.28
N LEU A 284 -7.91 -23.79 -2.08
CA LEU A 284 -6.87 -24.79 -1.88
C LEU A 284 -7.41 -26.15 -1.41
N GLY A 285 -8.71 -26.25 -1.13
CA GLY A 285 -9.38 -27.47 -0.71
C GLY A 285 -9.67 -27.54 0.79
N PRO A 286 -10.54 -28.47 1.22
CA PRO A 286 -11.18 -28.47 2.54
C PRO A 286 -10.22 -28.58 3.72
N GLU A 287 -9.06 -29.22 3.54
CA GLU A 287 -8.06 -29.44 4.60
C GLU A 287 -6.94 -28.38 4.60
N ALA A 288 -7.02 -27.38 3.72
CA ALA A 288 -5.96 -26.40 3.58
C ALA A 288 -5.89 -25.44 4.78
N THR A 289 -4.66 -25.14 5.18
CA THR A 289 -4.35 -24.27 6.31
C THR A 289 -3.87 -22.88 5.87
N THR A 290 -3.73 -21.96 6.83
CA THR A 290 -3.05 -20.67 6.59
C THR A 290 -1.61 -20.87 6.12
N SER A 291 -0.91 -21.90 6.61
CA SER A 291 0.45 -22.22 6.18
C SER A 291 0.49 -22.63 4.69
N ASP A 292 -0.47 -23.46 4.26
CA ASP A 292 -0.59 -23.87 2.85
C ASP A 292 -0.88 -22.66 1.95
N ALA A 293 -1.75 -21.76 2.40
CA ALA A 293 -2.03 -20.51 1.69
C ALA A 293 -0.80 -19.62 1.55
N ARG A 294 0.03 -19.51 2.59
CA ARG A 294 1.29 -18.74 2.53
C ARG A 294 2.26 -19.34 1.52
N ALA A 295 2.46 -20.66 1.55
CA ALA A 295 3.34 -21.37 0.64
C ALA A 295 2.85 -21.21 -0.82
N TYR A 296 1.55 -21.43 -1.05
CA TYR A 296 0.93 -21.26 -2.36
C TYR A 296 1.12 -19.84 -2.90
N LEU A 297 0.83 -18.80 -2.10
CA LEU A 297 0.96 -17.41 -2.53
C LEU A 297 2.41 -17.02 -2.81
N ARG A 298 3.35 -17.47 -1.95
CA ARG A 298 4.79 -17.25 -2.15
C ARG A 298 5.26 -17.79 -3.50
N ASP A 299 4.84 -19.00 -3.85
CA ASP A 299 5.24 -19.69 -5.06
C ASP A 299 4.53 -19.13 -6.30
N ALA A 300 3.22 -18.87 -6.23
CA ALA A 300 2.45 -18.35 -7.35
C ALA A 300 2.90 -16.94 -7.76
N LEU A 301 2.97 -16.02 -6.79
CA LEU A 301 3.36 -14.64 -7.05
C LEU A 301 4.85 -14.53 -7.39
N GLY A 302 5.72 -15.28 -6.69
CA GLY A 302 7.15 -15.30 -6.98
C GLY A 302 7.46 -15.83 -8.38
N ARG A 303 6.77 -16.89 -8.84
CA ARG A 303 6.94 -17.38 -10.21
C ARG A 303 6.51 -16.35 -11.25
N ASN A 304 5.39 -15.66 -11.03
CA ASN A 304 4.90 -14.62 -11.94
C ASN A 304 5.91 -13.46 -12.03
N SER A 305 6.35 -12.91 -10.90
CA SER A 305 7.27 -11.77 -10.91
C SER A 305 8.66 -12.12 -11.43
N LEU A 306 9.17 -13.33 -11.13
CA LEU A 306 10.42 -13.82 -11.70
C LEU A 306 10.33 -14.01 -13.22
N ALA A 307 9.18 -14.41 -13.76
CA ALA A 307 9.01 -14.50 -15.21
C ALA A 307 9.17 -13.12 -15.85
N THR A 308 8.51 -12.09 -15.31
CA THR A 308 8.64 -10.70 -15.78
C THR A 308 10.07 -10.18 -15.67
N LEU A 309 10.75 -10.39 -14.52
CA LEU A 309 12.12 -9.92 -14.36
C LEU A 309 13.11 -10.63 -15.29
N ARG A 310 12.91 -11.92 -15.60
CA ARG A 310 13.78 -12.64 -16.56
C ARG A 310 13.67 -12.02 -17.95
N HIS A 311 12.46 -11.71 -18.41
CA HIS A 311 12.28 -10.97 -19.66
C HIS A 311 12.94 -9.58 -19.61
N ALA A 312 12.80 -8.86 -18.50
CA ALA A 312 13.47 -7.57 -18.32
C ALA A 312 15.01 -7.67 -18.33
N ALA A 313 15.57 -8.77 -17.78
CA ALA A 313 17.00 -9.02 -17.72
C ALA A 313 17.61 -9.40 -19.09
N GLU A 314 16.81 -9.97 -19.97
CA GLU A 314 17.19 -10.41 -21.32
C GLU A 314 16.86 -9.37 -22.40
N ALA A 315 15.95 -8.42 -22.12
CA ALA A 315 15.56 -7.38 -23.06
C ALA A 315 16.77 -6.52 -23.46
N ASP A 316 17.14 -6.60 -24.73
CA ASP A 316 18.18 -5.75 -25.30
C ASP A 316 17.58 -4.36 -25.53
N GLN A 317 18.24 -3.30 -25.07
CA GLN A 317 17.75 -1.91 -25.21
C GLN A 317 17.79 -1.39 -26.67
N ARG A 318 17.98 -2.25 -27.66
CA ARG A 318 17.92 -1.90 -29.08
C ARG A 318 16.47 -1.85 -29.57
N VAL A 319 15.70 -0.91 -29.03
CA VAL A 319 14.49 -0.34 -29.68
C VAL A 319 14.55 1.16 -29.52
#